data_AF-A0A7S2AML3-F1
#
_entry.id   AF-A0A7S2AML3-F1
#
_cell.length_a   1.000
_cell.length_b   1.000
_cell.length_c   1.000
_cell.angle_alpha   90.00
_cell.angle_beta   90.00
_cell.angle_gamma   90.00
#
_symmetry.space_group_name_H-M   'P 1'
#
loop_
_entity.id
_entity.type
_entity.pdbx_description
1 polymer ?
#
loop_
_entity_poly.entity_id
_entity_poly.type
_entity_poly.pdbx_seq_one_letter_code
_entity_poly.pdbx_strand_id
1 'polypeptide(L)'
;MEHLYHACTTPGCPMENWILREDFDSEYRSRGQCVWICKRGHRNSVLPSADDIDEVNKNILLHPEHYSARCEYDTFPLRRFRLCAQCVGEGTLTFAVHESGCKQWPGSGSGHRHCFCFHCARPWGNNNGQCNHSQRCTDPGIQQVRRTADGQGGEKLEIGFIDAAAYIRWIQSGRSCPPTVFPSGRVQGETRQGQLGMEDRAALQTAMTEGTQ
;
A
#
# COMPACT_ATOMS: atom_id res chain seq x y z
N MET A 1 -9.76 19.30 20.42
CA MET A 1 -10.62 19.75 19.29
C MET A 1 -10.04 19.37 17.93
N GLU A 2 -8.72 19.42 17.71
CA GLU A 2 -8.08 19.08 16.42
C GLU A 2 -8.31 17.63 15.94
N HIS A 3 -8.64 16.70 16.85
CA HIS A 3 -8.93 15.31 16.48
C HIS A 3 -10.33 15.07 15.94
N LEU A 4 -11.24 16.06 16.01
CA LEU A 4 -12.64 15.91 15.58
C LEU A 4 -12.89 16.36 14.14
N TYR A 5 -11.98 17.15 13.56
CA TYR A 5 -12.15 17.77 12.25
C TYR A 5 -11.01 17.38 11.30
N HIS A 6 -11.29 17.44 10.01
CA HIS A 6 -10.28 17.62 8.98
C HIS A 6 -10.19 19.10 8.65
N ALA A 7 -9.04 19.70 8.97
CA ALA A 7 -8.77 21.10 8.66
C ALA A 7 -8.61 21.33 7.15
N CYS A 8 -9.02 22.51 6.68
CA CYS A 8 -8.68 22.94 5.33
C CYS A 8 -7.18 23.25 5.26
N THR A 9 -6.47 22.69 4.28
CA THR A 9 -5.01 22.82 4.14
C THR A 9 -4.58 24.17 3.56
N THR A 10 -5.52 24.97 3.05
CA THR A 10 -5.22 26.29 2.47
C THR A 10 -4.91 27.31 3.58
N PRO A 11 -3.72 27.94 3.58
CA PRO A 11 -3.35 28.94 4.58
C PRO A 11 -4.40 30.06 4.72
N GLY A 12 -4.78 30.38 5.95
CA GLY A 12 -5.76 31.44 6.24
C GLY A 12 -7.23 31.06 6.00
N CYS A 13 -7.54 29.80 5.69
CA CYS A 13 -8.93 29.34 5.60
C CYS A 13 -9.53 29.16 7.01
N PRO A 14 -10.65 29.83 7.35
CA PRO A 14 -11.18 29.80 8.71
C PRO A 14 -11.81 28.44 9.07
N MET A 15 -11.85 28.14 10.37
CA MET A 15 -12.31 26.87 10.94
C MET A 15 -13.74 26.48 10.55
N GLU A 16 -14.62 27.46 10.28
CA GLU A 16 -15.98 27.24 9.78
C GLU A 16 -16.07 26.45 8.44
N ASN A 17 -14.94 26.37 7.73
CA ASN A 17 -14.78 25.64 6.48
C ASN A 17 -14.18 24.26 6.68
N TRP A 18 -13.82 23.86 7.89
CA TRP A 18 -13.35 22.52 8.20
C TRP A 18 -14.54 21.55 8.22
N ILE A 19 -14.28 20.26 8.01
CA ILE A 19 -15.30 19.22 8.01
C ILE A 19 -15.12 18.33 9.24
N LEU A 20 -16.22 17.92 9.89
CA LEU A 20 -16.16 16.91 10.94
C LEU A 20 -15.70 15.58 10.33
N ARG A 21 -14.92 14.81 11.10
CA ARG A 21 -14.49 13.49 10.64
C ARG A 21 -15.67 12.57 10.33
N GLU A 22 -16.71 12.59 11.16
CA GLU A 22 -17.93 11.81 10.96
C GLU A 22 -18.67 12.20 9.68
N ASP A 23 -18.81 13.50 9.41
CA ASP A 23 -19.41 14.01 8.16
C ASP A 23 -18.57 13.60 6.96
N PHE A 24 -17.24 13.72 7.06
CA PHE A 24 -16.34 13.29 6.00
C PHE A 24 -16.47 11.78 5.75
N ASP A 25 -16.53 10.97 6.81
CA ASP A 25 -16.65 9.51 6.70
C ASP A 25 -18.00 9.11 6.08
N SER A 26 -19.08 9.76 6.49
CA SER A 26 -20.43 9.52 6.00
C SER A 26 -20.65 10.00 4.56
N GLU A 27 -20.20 11.21 4.22
CA GLU A 27 -20.49 11.85 2.93
C GLU A 27 -19.48 11.50 1.83
N TYR A 28 -18.21 11.31 2.20
CA TYR A 28 -17.10 11.11 1.25
C TYR A 28 -16.52 9.69 1.36
N ARG A 29 -16.05 9.27 2.55
CA ARG A 29 -15.33 7.99 2.70
C ARG A 29 -16.22 6.78 2.40
N SER A 30 -17.49 6.82 2.79
CA SER A 30 -18.49 5.78 2.46
C SER A 30 -18.60 5.55 0.94
N ARG A 31 -18.35 6.58 0.14
CA ARG A 31 -18.36 6.56 -1.33
C ARG A 31 -16.97 6.30 -1.94
N GLY A 32 -15.98 5.94 -1.13
CA GLY A 32 -14.60 5.74 -1.57
C GLY A 32 -13.87 7.03 -1.94
N GLN A 33 -14.26 8.17 -1.36
CA GLN A 33 -13.61 9.45 -1.64
C GLN A 33 -12.65 9.83 -0.49
N CYS A 34 -11.45 10.26 -0.87
CA CYS A 34 -10.46 10.84 0.04
C CYS A 34 -10.32 12.37 -0.10
N VAL A 35 -11.11 12.99 -0.98
CA VAL A 35 -11.01 14.41 -1.32
C VAL A 35 -12.35 15.08 -1.04
N TRP A 36 -12.30 16.25 -0.40
CA TRP A 36 -13.46 17.10 -0.16
C TRP A 36 -13.16 18.56 -0.52
N ILE A 37 -14.21 19.32 -0.82
CA ILE A 37 -14.12 20.74 -1.16
C ILE A 37 -14.72 21.55 -0.01
N CYS A 38 -13.96 22.51 0.54
CA CYS A 38 -14.47 23.35 1.61
C CYS A 38 -15.47 24.39 1.09
N LYS A 39 -16.22 25.05 1.96
CA LYS A 39 -17.26 26.03 1.54
C LYS A 39 -16.69 27.23 0.78
N ARG A 40 -15.39 27.50 0.88
CA ARG A 40 -14.66 28.51 0.09
C ARG A 40 -14.15 28.00 -1.27
N GLY A 41 -14.42 26.74 -1.61
CA GLY A 41 -14.01 26.12 -2.88
C GLY A 41 -12.60 25.52 -2.87
N HIS A 42 -11.90 25.46 -1.72
CA HIS A 42 -10.57 24.86 -1.66
C HIS A 42 -10.64 23.33 -1.60
N ARG A 43 -9.75 22.68 -2.33
CA ARG A 43 -9.67 21.22 -2.42
C ARG A 43 -8.74 20.66 -1.34
N ASN A 44 -9.21 19.65 -0.61
CA ASN A 44 -8.49 19.06 0.52
C ASN A 44 -8.47 17.54 0.38
N SER A 45 -7.31 16.92 0.55
CA SER A 45 -7.15 15.46 0.58
C SER A 45 -6.96 14.97 2.02
N VAL A 46 -7.73 13.97 2.42
CA VAL A 46 -7.60 13.26 3.70
C VAL A 46 -6.85 11.95 3.44
N LEU A 47 -5.53 12.02 3.57
CA LEU A 47 -4.60 10.90 3.34
C LEU A 47 -3.82 10.56 4.62
N PRO A 48 -3.37 9.29 4.78
CA PRO A 48 -2.49 8.85 5.87
C PRO A 48 -1.21 9.68 5.91
N SER A 49 -0.68 9.96 7.10
CA SER A 49 0.54 10.77 7.27
C SER A 49 1.75 10.13 6.61
N ALA A 50 2.85 10.89 6.46
CA ALA A 50 4.12 10.34 5.97
C ALA A 50 4.60 9.20 6.89
N ASP A 51 4.52 9.40 8.20
CA ASP A 51 4.91 8.41 9.21
C ASP A 51 4.07 7.12 9.09
N ASP A 52 2.74 7.23 8.93
CA ASP A 52 1.88 6.05 8.72
C ASP A 52 2.28 5.27 7.46
N ILE A 53 2.58 6.00 6.38
CA ILE A 53 3.01 5.40 5.11
C ILE A 53 4.36 4.72 5.27
N ASP A 54 5.31 5.35 5.95
CA ASP A 54 6.65 4.82 6.16
C ASP A 54 6.62 3.58 7.05
N GLU A 55 5.84 3.59 8.14
CA GLU A 55 5.63 2.40 8.97
C GLU A 55 5.01 1.24 8.18
N VAL A 56 4.01 1.52 7.34
CA VAL A 56 3.44 0.48 6.46
C VAL A 56 4.48 -0.08 5.50
N ASN A 57 5.29 0.78 4.89
CA ASN A 57 6.33 0.37 3.95
C ASN A 57 7.42 -0.46 4.63
N LYS A 58 7.85 -0.07 5.84
CA LYS A 58 8.81 -0.82 6.64
C LYS A 58 8.30 -2.23 6.93
N ASN A 59 7.08 -2.34 7.47
CA ASN A 59 6.47 -3.62 7.80
C ASN A 59 6.38 -4.57 6.59
N ILE A 60 6.06 -4.04 5.41
CA ILE A 60 5.99 -4.82 4.17
C ILE A 60 7.38 -5.31 3.71
N LEU A 61 8.43 -4.55 3.99
CA LEU A 61 9.82 -4.84 3.60
C LEU A 61 10.57 -5.79 4.54
N LEU A 62 10.06 -6.02 5.76
CA LEU A 62 10.76 -6.85 6.75
C LEU A 62 10.80 -8.34 6.39
N HIS A 63 9.81 -8.84 5.65
CA HIS A 63 9.69 -10.26 5.27
C HIS A 63 9.66 -10.48 3.75
N PRO A 64 10.72 -10.08 3.02
CA PRO A 64 10.77 -10.20 1.57
C PRO A 64 10.74 -11.65 1.07
N GLU A 65 11.16 -12.62 1.89
CA GLU A 65 11.11 -14.06 1.64
C GLU A 65 9.69 -14.58 1.40
N HIS A 66 8.68 -13.85 1.89
CA HIS A 66 7.29 -14.21 1.65
C HIS A 66 6.83 -13.86 0.22
N TYR A 67 7.55 -13.03 -0.53
CA TYR A 67 7.18 -12.59 -1.88
C TYR A 67 7.95 -13.41 -2.94
N SER A 68 7.24 -14.29 -3.64
CA SER A 68 7.81 -15.20 -4.62
C SER A 68 6.93 -15.29 -5.85
N ALA A 69 7.56 -15.31 -7.03
CA ALA A 69 6.88 -15.51 -8.32
C ALA A 69 6.27 -16.92 -8.46
N ARG A 70 6.62 -17.86 -7.56
CA ARG A 70 5.96 -19.17 -7.53
C ARG A 70 4.56 -19.01 -6.95
N CYS A 71 3.56 -19.02 -7.82
CA CYS A 71 2.19 -19.30 -7.45
C CYS A 71 2.09 -20.79 -7.10
N GLU A 72 2.47 -21.16 -5.88
CA GLU A 72 2.29 -22.52 -5.37
C GLU A 72 0.84 -22.67 -4.90
N TYR A 73 0.20 -23.75 -5.33
CA TYR A 73 -1.16 -24.07 -4.95
C TYR A 73 -1.18 -24.44 -3.45
N ASP A 74 -1.86 -23.63 -2.65
CA ASP A 74 -2.45 -23.93 -1.34
C ASP A 74 -1.60 -24.47 -0.19
N THR A 75 -0.29 -24.71 -0.32
CA THR A 75 0.48 -25.40 0.74
C THR A 75 1.71 -24.68 1.29
N PHE A 76 1.92 -23.39 1.01
CA PHE A 76 3.01 -22.63 1.63
C PHE A 76 2.52 -21.67 2.73
N PRO A 77 2.95 -21.86 3.99
CA PRO A 77 2.70 -20.91 5.08
C PRO A 77 3.71 -19.76 4.97
N LEU A 78 3.49 -18.84 4.04
CA LEU A 78 4.22 -17.56 4.02
C LEU A 78 3.21 -16.47 4.35
N ARG A 79 3.40 -15.81 5.48
CA ARG A 79 2.56 -14.70 5.93
C ARG A 79 2.88 -13.47 5.07
N ARG A 80 2.29 -13.37 3.89
CA ARG A 80 2.50 -12.17 3.05
C ARG A 80 1.67 -11.02 3.60
N PHE A 81 2.15 -9.81 3.35
CA PHE A 81 1.39 -8.59 3.56
C PHE A 81 1.03 -8.00 2.20
N ARG A 82 -0.25 -7.72 1.99
CA ARG A 82 -0.72 -7.06 0.77
C ARG A 82 -1.55 -5.85 1.11
N LEU A 83 -1.46 -4.84 0.27
CA LEU A 83 -2.32 -3.68 0.31
C LEU A 83 -3.38 -3.79 -0.78
N CYS A 84 -4.62 -3.51 -0.39
CA CYS A 84 -5.71 -3.38 -1.34
C CYS A 84 -5.54 -2.10 -2.17
N ALA A 85 -5.26 -2.25 -3.48
CA ALA A 85 -5.03 -1.12 -4.37
C ALA A 85 -6.23 -0.15 -4.45
N GLN A 86 -7.45 -0.68 -4.34
CA GLN A 86 -8.66 0.14 -4.31
C GLN A 86 -8.72 0.97 -3.02
N CYS A 87 -8.50 0.39 -1.85
CA CYS A 87 -8.45 1.16 -0.61
C CYS A 87 -7.33 2.20 -0.58
N VAL A 88 -6.18 1.88 -1.15
CA VAL A 88 -5.10 2.88 -1.31
C VAL A 88 -5.57 4.04 -2.20
N GLY A 89 -6.27 3.76 -3.30
CA GLY A 89 -6.91 4.78 -4.13
C GLY A 89 -7.93 5.64 -3.37
N GLU A 90 -8.59 5.06 -2.37
CA GLU A 90 -9.54 5.74 -1.47
C GLU A 90 -8.87 6.39 -0.26
N GLY A 91 -7.54 6.47 -0.23
CA GLY A 91 -6.78 7.11 0.84
C GLY A 91 -6.72 6.32 2.15
N THR A 92 -6.76 4.98 2.08
CA THR A 92 -6.72 4.07 3.24
C THR A 92 -5.63 3.00 3.07
N LEU A 93 -4.86 2.74 4.12
CA LEU A 93 -3.84 1.68 4.14
C LEU A 93 -4.43 0.44 4.84
N THR A 94 -5.05 -0.45 4.07
CA THR A 94 -5.60 -1.71 4.61
C THR A 94 -4.64 -2.86 4.35
N PHE A 95 -4.15 -3.47 5.43
CA PHE A 95 -3.35 -4.69 5.39
C PHE A 95 -4.23 -5.92 5.22
N ALA A 96 -3.95 -6.66 4.17
CA ALA A 96 -4.37 -8.04 4.00
C ALA A 96 -3.22 -8.95 4.43
N VAL A 97 -3.53 -9.89 5.31
CA VAL A 97 -2.64 -10.97 5.71
C VAL A 97 -3.32 -12.28 5.33
N HIS A 98 -2.60 -13.15 4.64
CA HIS A 98 -3.13 -14.45 4.25
C HIS A 98 -1.99 -15.45 4.04
N GLU A 99 -2.25 -16.70 4.38
CA GLU A 99 -1.38 -17.85 4.12
C GLU A 99 -1.89 -18.52 2.86
N SER A 100 -1.32 -18.22 1.69
CA SER A 100 -1.38 -18.98 0.41
C SER A 100 -1.48 -18.10 -0.84
N GLY A 101 -1.36 -18.75 -2.01
CA GLY A 101 -1.16 -18.16 -3.33
C GLY A 101 -2.38 -17.47 -3.96
N CYS A 102 -2.69 -17.82 -5.21
CA CYS A 102 -3.68 -17.11 -6.02
C CYS A 102 -5.11 -17.33 -5.49
N LYS A 103 -5.56 -16.52 -4.53
CA LYS A 103 -6.90 -16.58 -3.95
C LYS A 103 -7.52 -15.21 -3.81
N GLN A 104 -8.84 -15.19 -3.76
CA GLN A 104 -9.59 -13.99 -3.43
C GLN A 104 -9.31 -13.58 -1.99
N TRP A 105 -8.92 -12.32 -1.80
CA TRP A 105 -8.97 -11.66 -0.51
C TRP A 105 -9.91 -10.45 -0.60
N PRO A 106 -10.82 -10.27 0.37
CA PRO A 106 -11.15 -11.24 1.41
C PRO A 106 -11.82 -12.50 0.82
N GLY A 107 -11.80 -13.60 1.55
CA GLY A 107 -12.58 -14.79 1.18
C GLY A 107 -14.10 -14.54 1.24
N SER A 108 -14.89 -15.60 1.11
CA SER A 108 -16.35 -15.52 1.20
C SER A 108 -16.80 -15.13 2.62
N GLY A 109 -17.07 -13.84 2.83
CA GLY A 109 -17.79 -13.35 4.02
C GLY A 109 -17.14 -12.23 4.84
N SER A 110 -16.45 -11.24 4.26
CA SER A 110 -15.79 -10.20 5.08
C SER A 110 -16.31 -8.76 4.89
N GLY A 111 -16.10 -7.95 5.94
CA GLY A 111 -16.37 -6.51 6.01
C GLY A 111 -15.42 -5.62 5.21
N HIS A 112 -14.71 -6.14 4.21
CA HIS A 112 -13.91 -5.35 3.28
C HIS A 112 -14.59 -5.32 1.89
N ARG A 113 -14.85 -4.11 1.38
CA ARG A 113 -15.64 -3.90 0.15
C ARG A 113 -14.96 -4.42 -1.12
N HIS A 114 -13.64 -4.38 -1.17
CA HIS A 114 -12.87 -4.70 -2.38
C HIS A 114 -12.42 -6.14 -2.37
N CYS A 115 -12.39 -6.77 -3.53
CA CYS A 115 -11.86 -8.12 -3.66
C CYS A 115 -10.68 -8.09 -4.63
N PHE A 116 -9.55 -8.69 -4.25
CA PHE A 116 -8.36 -8.78 -5.08
C PHE A 116 -7.69 -10.15 -4.94
N CYS A 117 -6.87 -10.53 -5.92
CA CYS A 117 -6.05 -11.72 -5.82
C CYS A 117 -4.85 -11.47 -4.94
N PHE A 118 -4.74 -12.20 -3.84
CA PHE A 118 -3.68 -12.02 -2.85
C PHE A 118 -2.27 -12.25 -3.42
N HIS A 119 -2.13 -13.11 -4.43
CA HIS A 119 -0.85 -13.36 -5.09
C HIS A 119 -0.42 -12.20 -5.99
N CYS A 120 -1.25 -11.82 -6.97
CA CYS A 120 -0.87 -10.85 -8.00
C CYS A 120 -1.34 -9.40 -7.73
N ALA A 121 -2.03 -9.16 -6.62
CA ALA A 121 -2.61 -7.88 -6.20
C ALA A 121 -3.62 -7.24 -7.19
N ARG A 122 -4.04 -7.96 -8.23
CA ARG A 122 -5.06 -7.48 -9.20
C ARG A 122 -6.47 -7.65 -8.64
N PRO A 123 -7.44 -6.81 -9.06
CA PRO A 123 -8.84 -7.00 -8.67
C PRO A 123 -9.32 -8.42 -8.99
N TRP A 124 -10.16 -8.96 -8.12
CA TRP A 124 -10.70 -10.30 -8.28
C TRP A 124 -11.95 -10.26 -9.16
N GLY A 125 -12.06 -11.19 -10.10
CA GLY A 125 -13.22 -11.31 -10.98
C GLY A 125 -12.86 -11.84 -12.38
N ASN A 126 -13.86 -11.91 -13.24
CA ASN A 126 -13.79 -12.58 -14.55
C ASN A 126 -13.53 -11.63 -15.73
N ASN A 127 -13.32 -10.34 -15.49
CA ASN A 127 -13.11 -9.36 -16.56
C ASN A 127 -11.63 -9.23 -16.96
N ASN A 128 -11.38 -8.57 -18.08
CA ASN A 128 -10.01 -8.26 -18.53
C ASN A 128 -9.23 -7.49 -17.45
N GLY A 129 -8.01 -7.94 -17.16
CA GLY A 129 -7.14 -7.33 -16.15
C GLY A 129 -7.46 -7.76 -14.70
N GLN A 130 -8.50 -8.56 -14.49
CA GLN A 130 -8.81 -9.16 -13.19
C GLN A 130 -8.19 -10.56 -13.08
N CYS A 131 -8.12 -11.08 -11.86
CA CYS A 131 -7.70 -12.43 -11.58
C CYS A 131 -8.87 -13.24 -11.00
N ASN A 132 -9.06 -14.45 -11.50
CA ASN A 132 -10.09 -15.39 -11.03
C ASN A 132 -9.51 -16.79 -10.79
N HIS A 133 -8.18 -16.89 -10.63
CA HIS A 133 -7.45 -18.16 -10.49
C HIS A 133 -7.52 -19.12 -11.70
N SER A 134 -8.30 -18.83 -12.75
CA SER A 134 -8.38 -19.69 -13.94
C SER A 134 -7.06 -19.80 -14.72
N GLN A 135 -6.19 -18.79 -14.55
CA GLN A 135 -4.85 -18.75 -15.12
C GLN A 135 -3.83 -18.47 -14.02
N ARG A 136 -2.63 -19.02 -14.19
CA ARG A 136 -1.50 -18.78 -13.29
C ARG A 136 -1.12 -17.30 -13.35
N CYS A 137 -1.37 -16.57 -12.27
CA CYS A 137 -0.96 -15.17 -12.16
C CYS A 137 0.47 -15.05 -11.61
N THR A 138 1.05 -13.85 -11.73
CA THR A 138 2.43 -13.56 -11.31
C THR A 138 2.44 -12.54 -10.18
N ASP A 139 3.26 -12.81 -9.17
CA ASP A 139 3.55 -11.88 -8.09
C ASP A 139 4.28 -10.63 -8.63
N PRO A 140 3.74 -9.42 -8.44
CA PRO A 140 4.38 -8.18 -8.90
C PRO A 140 5.58 -7.75 -8.04
N GLY A 141 5.84 -8.41 -6.91
CA GLY A 141 6.88 -8.05 -5.96
C GLY A 141 6.35 -7.41 -4.68
N ILE A 142 7.24 -6.78 -3.92
CA ILE A 142 6.95 -6.17 -2.62
C ILE A 142 6.26 -4.82 -2.84
N GLN A 143 5.07 -4.62 -2.28
CA GLN A 143 4.33 -3.37 -2.43
C GLN A 143 4.99 -2.22 -1.65
N GLN A 144 4.92 -1.02 -2.21
CA GLN A 144 5.32 0.22 -1.55
C GLN A 144 4.29 1.29 -1.85
N VAL A 145 4.01 2.16 -0.89
CA VAL A 145 3.07 3.28 -1.04
C VAL A 145 3.79 4.60 -0.92
N ARG A 146 3.36 5.58 -1.71
CA ARG A 146 3.73 6.99 -1.52
C ARG A 146 2.57 7.91 -1.84
N ARG A 147 2.65 9.14 -1.34
CA ARG A 147 1.86 10.27 -1.85
C ARG A 147 2.45 10.76 -3.17
N THR A 148 1.58 11.20 -4.06
CA THR A 148 1.95 11.82 -5.34
C THR A 148 0.89 12.83 -5.73
N ALA A 149 1.23 13.75 -6.64
CA ALA A 149 0.26 14.70 -7.17
C ALA A 149 -0.84 13.97 -7.96
N ASP A 150 -2.08 14.40 -7.79
CA ASP A 150 -3.21 13.86 -8.57
C ASP A 150 -3.43 14.59 -9.90
N GLY A 151 -2.68 15.64 -10.18
CA GLY A 151 -2.81 16.47 -11.39
C GLY A 151 -3.93 17.50 -11.34
N GLN A 152 -4.68 17.58 -10.24
CA GLN A 152 -5.80 18.50 -10.01
C GLN A 152 -5.56 19.42 -8.79
N GLY A 153 -4.28 19.63 -8.45
CA GLY A 153 -3.89 20.50 -7.34
C GLY A 153 -4.02 19.87 -5.96
N GLY A 154 -4.13 18.54 -5.84
CA GLY A 154 -3.95 17.87 -4.56
C GLY A 154 -3.13 16.59 -4.66
N GLU A 155 -3.26 15.77 -3.64
CA GLU A 155 -2.49 14.54 -3.50
C GLU A 155 -3.38 13.30 -3.60
N LYS A 156 -2.78 12.20 -4.06
CA LYS A 156 -3.32 10.85 -4.00
C LYS A 156 -2.23 9.88 -3.52
N LEU A 157 -2.64 8.67 -3.15
CA LEU A 157 -1.71 7.57 -2.95
C LEU A 157 -1.53 6.79 -4.26
N GLU A 158 -0.34 6.20 -4.43
CA GLU A 158 -0.10 5.19 -5.45
C GLU A 158 0.73 4.05 -4.89
N ILE A 159 0.59 2.88 -5.50
CA ILE A 159 1.34 1.67 -5.17
C ILE A 159 2.43 1.46 -6.23
N GLY A 160 3.64 1.22 -5.77
CA GLY A 160 4.75 0.73 -6.56
C GLY A 160 5.22 -0.63 -6.07
N PHE A 161 6.17 -1.20 -6.80
CA PHE A 161 6.70 -2.53 -6.50
C PHE A 161 8.22 -2.55 -6.51
N ILE A 162 8.78 -3.33 -5.59
CA ILE A 162 10.19 -3.72 -5.58
C ILE A 162 10.28 -5.19 -6.00
N ASP A 163 11.23 -5.52 -6.86
CA ASP A 163 11.55 -6.92 -7.18
C ASP A 163 12.05 -7.64 -5.92
N ALA A 164 11.23 -8.57 -5.40
CA ALA A 164 11.51 -9.28 -4.16
C ALA A 164 12.81 -10.07 -4.22
N ALA A 165 13.08 -10.75 -5.33
CA ALA A 165 14.28 -11.57 -5.49
C ALA A 165 15.54 -10.70 -5.54
N ALA A 166 15.48 -9.55 -6.19
CA ALA A 166 16.57 -8.57 -6.20
C ALA A 166 16.79 -7.96 -4.82
N TYR A 167 15.72 -7.75 -4.04
CA TYR A 167 15.80 -7.18 -2.70
C TYR A 167 16.44 -8.17 -1.72
N ILE A 168 16.04 -9.44 -1.77
CA ILE A 168 16.69 -10.53 -1.01
C ILE A 168 18.19 -10.62 -1.37
N ARG A 169 18.53 -10.58 -2.67
CA ARG A 169 19.93 -10.59 -3.11
C ARG A 169 20.71 -9.38 -2.59
N TRP A 170 20.09 -8.21 -2.54
CA TRP A 170 20.71 -7.00 -1.98
C TRP A 170 21.05 -7.18 -0.50
N ILE A 171 20.09 -7.66 0.30
CA ILE A 171 20.30 -7.96 1.73
C ILE A 171 21.48 -8.93 1.90
N GLN A 172 21.45 -10.05 1.19
CA GLN A 172 22.44 -11.13 1.33
C GLN A 172 23.84 -10.80 0.80
N SER A 173 23.95 -10.10 -0.33
CA SER A 173 25.22 -9.95 -1.07
C SER A 173 25.79 -8.54 -1.07
N GLY A 174 25.00 -7.53 -0.67
CA GLY A 174 25.46 -6.14 -0.64
C GLY A 174 25.68 -5.49 -2.00
N ARG A 175 25.02 -6.00 -3.04
CA ARG A 175 24.94 -5.33 -4.36
C ARG A 175 24.17 -4.00 -4.25
N SER A 176 23.77 -3.40 -5.38
CA SER A 176 22.87 -2.23 -5.36
C SER A 176 21.45 -2.64 -4.94
N CYS A 177 20.80 -1.79 -4.16
CA CYS A 177 19.41 -1.99 -3.74
C CYS A 177 18.48 -1.83 -4.95
N PRO A 178 17.56 -2.78 -5.22
CA PRO A 178 16.63 -2.62 -6.32
C PRO A 178 15.75 -1.38 -6.16
N PRO A 179 15.34 -0.75 -7.27
CA PRO A 179 14.45 0.39 -7.23
C PRO A 179 13.03 -0.01 -6.79
N THR A 180 12.25 0.99 -6.39
CA THR A 180 10.79 0.89 -6.39
C THR A 180 10.25 1.49 -7.69
N VAL A 181 9.42 0.74 -8.41
CA VAL A 181 8.77 1.19 -9.64
C VAL A 181 7.31 1.52 -9.37
N PHE A 182 6.96 2.80 -9.48
CA PHE A 182 5.59 3.30 -9.40
C PHE A 182 5.05 3.62 -10.81
N PRO A 183 3.71 3.67 -10.99
CA PRO A 183 3.11 4.09 -12.26
C PRO A 183 3.59 5.47 -12.74
N SER A 184 3.82 6.41 -11.81
CA SER A 184 4.28 7.76 -12.15
C SER A 184 5.81 7.93 -12.15
N GLY A 185 6.60 6.91 -11.84
CA GLY A 185 8.06 7.00 -11.92
C GLY A 185 8.82 5.99 -11.08
N ARG A 186 10.16 6.08 -11.13
CA ARG A 186 11.09 5.17 -10.44
C ARG A 186 11.79 5.89 -9.29
N VAL A 187 11.91 5.22 -8.15
CA VAL A 187 12.70 5.69 -7.00
C VAL A 187 13.89 4.74 -6.82
N GLN A 188 15.09 5.29 -6.62
CA GLN A 188 16.29 4.49 -6.35
C GLN A 188 16.16 3.74 -5.02
N GLY A 189 16.67 2.51 -4.99
CA GLY A 189 16.53 1.64 -3.81
C GLY A 189 17.21 2.23 -2.59
N GLU A 190 18.45 2.70 -2.75
CA GLU A 190 19.25 3.28 -1.68
C GLU A 190 18.58 4.53 -1.08
N THR A 191 18.03 5.41 -1.93
CA THR A 191 17.26 6.58 -1.48
C THR A 191 16.03 6.15 -0.70
N ARG A 192 15.32 5.11 -1.16
CA ARG A 192 14.11 4.63 -0.50
C ARG A 192 14.40 3.99 0.86
N GLN A 193 15.44 3.17 0.96
CA GLN A 193 15.87 2.58 2.23
C GLN A 193 16.32 3.65 3.22
N GLY A 194 17.03 4.68 2.72
CA GLY A 194 17.44 5.82 3.55
C GLY A 194 16.29 6.62 4.14
N GLN A 195 15.23 6.85 3.35
CA GLN A 195 14.01 7.49 3.85
C GLN A 195 13.31 6.68 4.94
N LEU A 196 13.38 5.34 4.86
CA LEU A 196 12.74 4.43 5.80
C LEU A 196 13.63 4.08 7.00
N GLY A 197 14.90 4.52 7.04
CA GLY A 197 15.85 4.09 8.07
C GLY A 197 16.11 2.58 8.06
N MET A 198 16.12 1.96 6.87
CA MET A 198 16.27 0.52 6.65
C MET A 198 17.57 0.16 5.91
N GLU A 199 18.63 0.93 6.11
CA GLU A 199 19.92 0.73 5.44
C GLU A 199 20.76 -0.39 6.08
N ASP A 200 20.49 -0.72 7.35
CA ASP A 200 21.20 -1.78 8.07
C ASP A 200 20.80 -3.17 7.56
N ARG A 201 21.57 -3.66 6.61
CA ARG A 201 21.39 -5.00 6.01
C ARG A 201 21.57 -6.12 7.03
N ALA A 202 22.40 -5.95 8.06
CA ALA A 202 22.59 -6.99 9.07
C ALA A 202 21.31 -7.13 9.91
N ALA A 203 20.72 -6.01 10.33
CA ALA A 203 19.43 -6.00 11.02
C ALA A 203 18.31 -6.61 10.15
N LEU A 204 18.25 -6.26 8.86
CA LEU A 204 17.31 -6.86 7.92
C LEU A 204 17.51 -8.36 7.75
N GLN A 205 18.77 -8.81 7.67
CA GLN A 205 19.09 -10.24 7.56
C GLN A 205 18.67 -11.00 8.81
N THR A 206 18.90 -10.43 10.00
CA THR A 206 18.43 -10.98 11.28
C THR A 206 16.90 -11.09 11.31
N ALA A 207 16.19 -10.00 10.96
CA ALA A 207 14.73 -9.99 10.93
C ALA A 207 14.14 -11.04 9.97
N MET A 208 14.75 -11.22 8.80
CA MET A 208 14.37 -12.28 7.85
C MET A 208 14.58 -13.69 8.42
N THR A 209 15.65 -13.92 9.19
CA THR A 209 15.91 -15.25 9.77
C THR A 209 15.07 -15.54 11.01
N GLU A 210 14.78 -14.53 11.83
CA GLU A 210 14.03 -14.69 13.08
C GLU A 210 12.51 -14.78 12.85
N GLY A 211 11.98 -14.13 11.81
CA GLY A 211 10.56 -14.15 11.45
C GLY A 211 10.01 -15.47 10.87
N THR A 212 10.81 -16.54 10.90
CA THR A 212 10.45 -17.86 10.36
C THR A 212 10.14 -18.91 11.46
N GLN A 213 10.03 -18.50 12.74
CA GLN A 213 9.66 -19.40 13.86
C GLN A 213 8.20 -19.26 14.28
#